data_AF-A0A4R8EGE2-F1
#
_entry.id   AF-A0A4R8EGE2-F1
#
_cell.length_a   1.000
_cell.length_b   1.000
_cell.length_c   1.000
_cell.angle_alpha   90.00
_cell.angle_beta   90.00
_cell.angle_gamma   90.00
#
_symmetry.space_group_name_H-M   'P 1'
#
loop_
_entity.id
_entity.type
_entity.pdbx_description
1 polymer ?
#
loop_
_entity_poly.entity_id
_entity_poly.type
_entity_poly.pdbx_seq_one_letter_code
_entity_poly.pdbx_strand_id
1 'polypeptide(L)'
;MNTHSIPDKELVAIILYISLFFIVVAVALIIFFYYSRKKIIQKELEKKDLVLQYQKEQLHAIIITQEEERKRIAQDLHDDISSKLNIVSLNSHLLTAPNLTETETAEITENIINLTTKALENSRKIAHNLLPPVFEKFGLNAGIEELCEEFETSKSVKTHYKNEIDFDDKDIDRHLHVFRILQELMNNSMRHGKATEIWISFINRDGINICDYEDNGVGFDSANAENQKGLGMKNIDSRISFLEGTIKITSEINNGIAVNFTF
;
A
#
# COMPACT_ATOMS: atom_id res chain seq x y z
N MET A 1 -8.10 77.72 -48.15
CA MET A 1 -6.87 77.05 -47.68
C MET A 1 -6.26 77.90 -46.59
N ASN A 2 -6.62 77.67 -45.33
CA ASN A 2 -5.92 78.25 -44.18
C ASN A 2 -5.17 77.10 -43.51
N THR A 3 -3.87 76.97 -43.79
CA THR A 3 -2.99 76.07 -43.04
C THR A 3 -2.65 76.77 -41.72
N HIS A 4 -3.43 76.50 -40.67
CA HIS A 4 -3.04 76.86 -39.31
C HIS A 4 -1.83 76.00 -38.93
N SER A 5 -0.63 76.55 -39.10
CA SER A 5 0.60 75.98 -38.58
C SER A 5 0.53 76.02 -37.04
N ILE A 6 0.50 74.84 -36.43
CA ILE A 6 0.54 74.67 -34.98
C ILE A 6 1.83 75.36 -34.47
N PRO A 7 1.75 76.25 -33.46
CA PRO A 7 2.93 76.87 -32.86
C PRO A 7 3.91 75.82 -32.34
N ASP A 8 5.21 75.97 -32.58
CA ASP A 8 6.24 74.98 -32.19
C ASP A 8 6.16 74.55 -30.71
N LYS A 9 5.70 75.45 -29.82
CA LYS A 9 5.49 75.17 -28.40
C LYS A 9 4.38 74.16 -28.11
N GLU A 10 3.29 74.18 -28.90
CA GLU A 10 2.17 73.24 -28.75
C GLU A 10 2.58 71.84 -29.23
N LEU A 11 3.36 71.76 -30.32
CA LEU A 11 3.92 70.49 -30.82
C LEU A 11 4.82 69.82 -29.77
N VAL A 12 5.70 70.59 -29.14
CA VAL A 12 6.58 70.10 -28.06
C VAL A 12 5.77 69.61 -26.86
N ALA A 13 4.72 70.33 -26.46
CA ALA A 13 3.86 69.92 -25.35
C ALA A 13 3.14 68.59 -25.63
N ILE A 14 2.61 68.40 -26.86
CA ILE A 14 1.95 67.15 -27.27
C ILE A 14 2.91 65.95 -27.18
N ILE A 15 4.14 66.12 -27.68
CA ILE A 15 5.17 65.07 -27.63
C ILE A 15 5.50 64.69 -26.18
N LEU A 16 5.62 65.68 -25.29
CA LEU A 16 5.86 65.44 -23.86
C LEU A 16 4.72 64.65 -23.22
N TYR A 17 3.45 65.00 -23.49
CA TYR A 17 2.31 64.25 -22.95
C TYR A 17 2.24 62.81 -23.46
N ILE A 18 2.50 62.59 -24.75
CA ILE A 18 2.54 61.23 -25.32
C ILE A 18 3.67 60.41 -24.68
N SER A 19 4.86 60.99 -24.55
CA SER A 19 5.99 60.31 -23.92
C SER A 19 5.70 59.94 -22.46
N LEU A 20 5.08 60.86 -21.71
CA LEU A 20 4.67 60.63 -20.32
C LEU A 20 3.62 59.52 -20.24
N PHE A 21 2.64 59.50 -21.13
CA PHE A 21 1.63 58.45 -21.20
C PHE A 21 2.26 57.07 -21.42
N PHE A 22 3.19 56.94 -22.38
CA PHE A 22 3.89 55.67 -22.61
C PHE A 22 4.74 55.23 -21.42
N ILE A 23 5.39 56.17 -20.72
CA ILE A 23 6.14 55.87 -19.49
C ILE A 23 5.20 55.33 -18.41
N VAL A 24 4.04 55.97 -18.19
CA VAL A 24 3.04 55.52 -17.20
C VAL A 24 2.52 54.12 -17.55
N VAL A 25 2.19 53.86 -18.82
CA VAL A 25 1.75 52.54 -19.28
C VAL A 25 2.86 51.50 -19.10
N ALA A 26 4.11 51.81 -19.44
CA ALA A 26 5.24 50.90 -19.25
C ALA A 26 5.44 50.54 -17.78
N VAL A 27 5.39 51.52 -16.87
CA VAL A 27 5.49 51.31 -15.42
C VAL A 27 4.31 50.45 -14.92
N ALA A 28 3.08 50.74 -15.35
CA ALA A 28 1.91 49.96 -14.98
C ALA A 28 2.03 48.49 -15.44
N LEU A 29 2.53 48.25 -16.66
CA LEU A 29 2.79 46.90 -17.17
C LEU A 29 3.87 46.19 -16.35
N ILE A 30 4.98 46.85 -16.03
CA ILE A 30 6.05 46.27 -15.19
C ILE A 30 5.49 45.85 -13.83
N ILE A 31 4.72 46.72 -13.18
CA ILE A 31 4.07 46.44 -11.90
C ILE A 31 3.09 45.26 -12.03
N PHE A 32 2.25 45.25 -13.06
CA PHE A 32 1.32 44.18 -13.33
C PHE A 32 2.04 42.83 -13.53
N PHE A 33 3.09 42.79 -14.35
CA PHE A 33 3.89 41.58 -14.57
C PHE A 33 4.59 41.13 -13.29
N TYR A 34 5.11 42.05 -12.49
CA TYR A 34 5.73 41.74 -11.20
C TYR A 34 4.74 41.05 -10.24
N TYR A 35 3.56 41.63 -10.05
CA TYR A 35 2.52 41.03 -9.19
C TYR A 35 1.97 39.71 -9.76
N SER A 36 1.79 39.63 -11.07
CA SER A 36 1.34 38.40 -11.74
C SER A 36 2.34 37.26 -11.54
N ARG A 37 3.64 37.51 -11.80
CA ARG A 37 4.70 36.51 -11.56
C ARG A 37 4.78 36.10 -10.09
N LYS A 38 4.72 37.06 -9.16
CA LYS A 38 4.73 36.77 -7.72
C LYS A 38 3.58 35.83 -7.33
N LYS A 39 2.38 36.08 -7.84
CA LYS A 39 1.20 35.24 -7.58
C LYS A 39 1.33 33.83 -8.16
N ILE A 40 1.92 33.69 -9.36
CA ILE A 40 2.17 32.39 -9.98
C ILE A 40 3.18 31.59 -9.16
N ILE A 41 4.30 32.19 -8.77
CA ILE A 41 5.34 31.54 -7.96
C ILE A 41 4.77 31.10 -6.61
N GLN A 42 3.94 31.93 -5.97
CA GLN A 42 3.31 31.58 -4.70
C GLN A 42 2.38 30.37 -4.83
N LYS A 43 1.56 30.30 -5.88
CA LYS A 43 0.74 29.12 -6.16
C LYS A 43 1.57 27.86 -6.46
N GLU A 44 2.69 28.02 -7.15
CA GLU A 44 3.60 26.90 -7.42
C GLU A 44 4.26 26.38 -6.15
N LEU A 45 4.65 27.27 -5.23
CA LEU A 45 5.16 26.92 -3.91
C LEU A 45 4.10 26.21 -3.07
N GLU A 46 2.88 26.75 -2.99
CA GLU A 46 1.76 26.10 -2.28
C GLU A 46 1.49 24.69 -2.83
N LYS A 47 1.52 24.51 -4.16
CA LYS A 47 1.38 23.18 -4.78
C LYS A 47 2.52 22.24 -4.39
N LYS A 48 3.77 22.72 -4.38
CA LYS A 48 4.94 21.92 -3.96
C LYS A 48 4.86 21.54 -2.49
N ASP A 49 4.44 22.45 -1.63
CA ASP A 49 4.27 22.20 -0.20
C ASP A 49 3.21 21.12 0.06
N LEU A 50 2.07 21.18 -0.66
CA LEU A 50 1.03 20.15 -0.59
C LEU A 50 1.55 18.76 -1.02
N VAL A 51 2.29 18.68 -2.13
CA VAL A 51 2.90 17.43 -2.60
C VAL A 51 3.90 16.89 -1.57
N LEU A 52 4.72 17.76 -0.99
CA LEU A 52 5.73 17.38 -0.01
C LEU A 52 5.09 16.92 1.31
N GLN A 53 3.98 17.55 1.72
CA GLN A 53 3.20 17.11 2.87
C GLN A 53 2.60 15.73 2.63
N TYR A 54 1.99 15.50 1.46
CA TYR A 54 1.44 14.20 1.08
C TYR A 54 2.51 13.10 1.09
N GLN A 55 3.69 13.36 0.50
CA GLN A 55 4.82 12.42 0.52
C GLN A 55 5.30 12.10 1.95
N LYS A 56 5.34 13.10 2.84
CA LYS A 56 5.68 12.88 4.24
C LYS A 56 4.66 12.01 4.96
N GLU A 57 3.37 12.23 4.72
CA GLU A 57 2.29 11.42 5.29
C GLU A 57 2.36 9.97 4.82
N GLN A 58 2.66 9.73 3.54
CA GLN A 58 2.90 8.39 3.00
C GLN A 58 4.12 7.73 3.65
N LEU A 59 5.26 8.42 3.71
CA LEU A 59 6.47 7.88 4.33
C LEU A 59 6.26 7.56 5.81
N HIS A 60 5.57 8.43 6.54
CA HIS A 60 5.25 8.20 7.95
C HIS A 60 4.34 6.99 8.15
N ALA A 61 3.34 6.79 7.27
CA ALA A 61 2.50 5.60 7.30
C ALA A 61 3.29 4.31 7.03
N ILE A 62 4.25 4.34 6.08
CA ILE A 62 5.15 3.23 5.80
C ILE A 62 6.00 2.90 7.03
N ILE A 63 6.61 3.91 7.65
CA ILE A 63 7.46 3.73 8.85
C ILE A 63 6.66 3.14 10.01
N ILE A 64 5.46 3.68 10.29
CA ILE A 64 4.59 3.15 11.36
C ILE A 64 4.22 1.70 11.07
N THR A 65 3.77 1.39 9.85
CA THR A 65 3.41 0.02 9.47
C THR A 65 4.60 -0.92 9.64
N GLN A 66 5.80 -0.50 9.22
CA GLN A 66 7.01 -1.31 9.33
C GLN A 66 7.41 -1.54 10.79
N GLU A 67 7.30 -0.54 11.66
CA GLU A 67 7.60 -0.69 13.09
C GLU A 67 6.54 -1.54 13.81
N GLU A 68 5.25 -1.38 13.48
CA GLU A 68 4.18 -2.24 14.00
C GLU A 68 4.39 -3.70 13.58
N GLU A 69 4.72 -3.94 12.32
CA GLU A 69 5.00 -5.27 11.80
C GLU A 69 6.23 -5.88 12.45
N ARG A 70 7.31 -5.10 12.61
CA ARG A 70 8.52 -5.54 13.30
C ARG A 70 8.23 -5.90 14.76
N LYS A 71 7.39 -5.11 15.45
CA LYS A 71 6.96 -5.40 16.82
C LYS A 71 6.11 -6.66 16.88
N ARG A 72 5.18 -6.85 15.93
CA ARG A 72 4.36 -8.07 15.81
C ARG A 72 5.25 -9.30 15.61
N ILE A 73 6.18 -9.26 14.67
CA ILE A 73 7.12 -10.37 14.40
C ILE A 73 7.96 -10.68 15.64
N ALA A 74 8.47 -9.65 16.34
CA ALA A 74 9.24 -9.85 17.56
C ALA A 74 8.40 -10.52 18.66
N GLN A 75 7.13 -10.14 18.76
CA GLN A 75 6.19 -10.72 19.72
C GLN A 75 5.84 -12.17 19.36
N ASP A 76 5.50 -12.46 18.09
CA ASP A 76 5.23 -13.82 17.60
C ASP A 76 6.47 -14.72 17.82
N LEU A 77 7.68 -14.22 17.55
CA LEU A 77 8.90 -14.98 17.78
C LEU A 77 9.16 -15.25 19.27
N HIS A 78 8.92 -14.25 20.12
CA HIS A 78 9.14 -14.36 21.56
C HIS A 78 8.11 -15.27 22.24
N ASP A 79 6.82 -14.99 22.04
CA ASP A 79 5.73 -15.66 22.74
C ASP A 79 5.49 -17.07 22.19
N ASP A 80 5.61 -17.27 20.88
CA ASP A 80 5.27 -18.55 20.25
C ASP A 80 6.47 -19.49 20.07
N ILE A 81 7.67 -18.99 19.79
CA ILE A 81 8.85 -19.85 19.58
C ILE A 81 9.71 -19.93 20.83
N SER A 82 10.14 -18.79 21.39
CA SER A 82 11.06 -18.79 22.54
C SER A 82 10.47 -19.45 23.78
N SER A 83 9.18 -19.22 24.06
CA SER A 83 8.48 -19.88 25.17
C SER A 83 8.46 -21.41 25.02
N LYS A 84 8.15 -21.93 23.84
CA LYS A 84 8.12 -23.39 23.57
C LYS A 84 9.50 -24.01 23.65
N LEU A 85 10.52 -23.33 23.11
CA LEU A 85 11.91 -23.80 23.18
C LEU A 85 12.47 -23.79 24.61
N ASN A 86 12.06 -22.85 25.46
CA ASN A 86 12.40 -22.87 26.89
C ASN A 86 11.83 -24.11 27.59
N ILE A 87 10.58 -24.49 27.29
CA ILE A 87 9.98 -25.71 27.85
C ILE A 87 10.68 -26.96 27.29
N VAL A 88 11.03 -26.99 26.00
CA VAL A 88 11.84 -28.08 25.42
C VAL A 88 13.19 -28.20 26.12
N SER A 89 13.87 -27.08 26.38
CA SER A 89 15.14 -27.06 27.12
C SER A 89 14.98 -27.60 28.54
N LEU A 90 13.93 -27.18 29.26
CA LEU A 90 13.61 -27.69 30.59
C LEU A 90 13.34 -29.20 30.58
N ASN A 91 12.49 -29.67 29.67
CA ASN A 91 12.19 -31.10 29.51
C ASN A 91 13.43 -31.91 29.14
N SER A 92 14.30 -31.36 28.28
CA SER A 92 15.58 -31.99 27.93
C SER A 92 16.50 -32.09 29.14
N HIS A 93 16.50 -31.08 30.03
CA HIS A 93 17.20 -31.14 31.30
C HIS A 93 16.57 -32.17 32.26
N LEU A 94 15.25 -32.29 32.31
CA LEU A 94 14.57 -33.30 33.13
C LEU A 94 14.99 -34.72 32.75
N LEU A 95 15.22 -35.02 31.47
CA LEU A 95 15.74 -36.32 31.01
C LEU A 95 17.12 -36.68 31.60
N THR A 96 17.86 -35.72 32.16
CA THR A 96 19.15 -35.98 32.84
C THR A 96 18.98 -36.35 34.31
N ALA A 97 17.76 -36.31 34.85
CA ALA A 97 17.50 -36.63 36.25
C ALA A 97 17.73 -38.13 36.55
N PRO A 98 18.37 -38.46 37.68
CA PRO A 98 18.56 -39.85 38.08
C PRO A 98 17.22 -40.49 38.49
N ASN A 99 17.08 -41.79 38.23
CA ASN A 99 15.94 -42.63 38.63
C ASN A 99 14.59 -42.30 37.95
N LEU A 100 14.61 -41.72 36.75
CA LEU A 100 13.41 -41.64 35.92
C LEU A 100 12.88 -43.04 35.60
N THR A 101 11.57 -43.22 35.75
CA THR A 101 10.88 -44.41 35.24
C THR A 101 10.80 -44.36 33.72
N GLU A 102 10.58 -45.53 33.10
CA GLU A 102 10.39 -45.63 31.66
C GLU A 102 9.18 -44.80 31.18
N THR A 103 8.11 -44.77 31.99
CA THR A 103 6.89 -43.99 31.72
C THR A 103 7.16 -42.49 31.75
N GLU A 104 7.85 -41.97 32.79
CA GLU A 104 8.21 -40.55 32.87
C GLU A 104 9.13 -40.14 31.71
N THR A 105 10.08 -41.00 31.34
CA THR A 105 10.98 -40.76 30.20
C THR A 105 10.20 -40.66 28.88
N ALA A 106 9.21 -41.54 28.67
CA ALA A 106 8.35 -41.51 27.50
C ALA A 106 7.49 -40.23 27.44
N GLU A 107 6.85 -39.83 28.55
CA GLU A 107 6.04 -38.61 28.62
C GLU A 107 6.86 -37.34 28.36
N ILE A 108 8.06 -37.24 28.95
CA ILE A 108 8.95 -36.09 28.72
C ILE A 108 9.39 -36.03 27.25
N THR A 109 9.72 -37.19 26.66
CA THR A 109 10.13 -37.29 25.26
C THR A 109 8.98 -36.91 24.32
N GLU A 110 7.76 -37.37 24.58
CA GLU A 110 6.57 -37.02 23.81
C GLU A 110 6.28 -35.51 23.88
N ASN A 111 6.40 -34.91 25.06
CA ASN A 111 6.26 -33.47 25.24
C ASN A 111 7.29 -32.67 24.43
N ILE A 112 8.55 -33.11 24.40
CA ILE A 112 9.60 -32.49 23.57
C ILE A 112 9.22 -32.56 22.09
N ILE A 113 8.80 -33.73 21.59
CA ILE A 113 8.42 -33.93 20.18
C ILE A 113 7.24 -33.03 19.82
N ASN A 114 6.20 -33.00 20.65
CA ASN A 114 4.99 -32.20 20.42
C ASN A 114 5.31 -30.70 20.39
N LEU A 115 6.05 -30.20 21.38
CA LEU A 115 6.42 -28.78 21.46
C LEU A 115 7.34 -28.35 20.31
N THR A 116 8.28 -29.21 19.93
CA THR A 116 9.18 -28.95 18.79
C THR A 116 8.40 -28.91 17.48
N THR A 117 7.46 -29.83 17.28
CA THR A 117 6.59 -29.85 16.09
C THR A 117 5.75 -28.57 15.99
N LYS A 118 5.11 -28.17 17.10
CA LYS A 118 4.36 -26.91 17.18
C LYS A 118 5.23 -25.68 16.95
N ALA A 119 6.45 -25.64 17.49
CA ALA A 119 7.38 -24.54 17.25
C ALA A 119 7.79 -24.45 15.77
N LEU A 120 7.99 -25.60 15.11
CA LEU A 120 8.28 -25.66 13.68
C LEU A 120 7.11 -25.17 12.83
N GLU A 121 5.89 -25.60 13.14
CA GLU A 121 4.66 -25.10 12.48
C GLU A 121 4.49 -23.59 12.64
N ASN A 122 4.68 -23.07 13.85
CA ASN A 122 4.60 -21.64 14.12
C ASN A 122 5.70 -20.85 13.40
N SER A 123 6.92 -21.39 13.35
CA SER A 123 8.01 -20.77 12.58
C SER A 123 7.71 -20.71 11.09
N ARG A 124 7.13 -21.77 10.51
CA ARG A 124 6.68 -21.75 9.11
C ARG A 124 5.59 -20.71 8.89
N LYS A 125 4.62 -20.57 9.78
CA LYS A 125 3.57 -19.54 9.70
C LYS A 125 4.15 -18.12 9.74
N ILE A 126 5.11 -17.86 10.63
CA ILE A 126 5.79 -16.56 10.71
C ILE A 126 6.57 -16.27 9.42
N ALA A 127 7.30 -17.26 8.90
CA ALA A 127 8.02 -17.13 7.64
C ALA A 127 7.07 -16.86 6.46
N HIS A 128 5.96 -17.58 6.37
CA HIS A 128 4.94 -17.40 5.34
C HIS A 128 4.32 -15.98 5.36
N ASN A 129 4.11 -15.41 6.56
CA ASN A 129 3.68 -14.01 6.70
C ASN A 129 4.75 -12.98 6.24
N LEU A 130 6.03 -13.33 6.31
CA LEU A 130 7.17 -12.46 5.97
C LEU A 130 7.55 -12.52 4.48
N LEU A 131 7.59 -13.71 3.90
CA LEU A 131 7.72 -13.95 2.46
C LEU A 131 7.32 -15.41 2.22
N PRO A 132 6.26 -15.68 1.45
CA PRO A 132 5.87 -17.06 1.16
C PRO A 132 7.03 -17.79 0.47
N PRO A 133 7.50 -18.93 1.00
CA PRO A 133 8.58 -19.69 0.37
C PRO A 133 8.23 -20.17 -1.05
N VAL A 134 6.93 -20.40 -1.32
CA VAL A 134 6.45 -20.77 -2.66
C VAL A 134 6.56 -19.59 -3.61
N PHE A 135 6.24 -18.37 -3.17
CA PHE A 135 6.41 -17.17 -3.99
C PHE A 135 7.87 -16.97 -4.40
N GLU A 136 8.82 -17.12 -3.46
CA GLU A 136 10.25 -16.95 -3.75
C GLU A 136 10.77 -18.00 -4.75
N LYS A 137 10.20 -19.20 -4.75
CA LYS A 137 10.70 -20.33 -5.56
C LYS A 137 9.94 -20.55 -6.87
N PHE A 138 8.67 -20.18 -6.92
CA PHE A 138 7.74 -20.52 -8.01
C PHE A 138 6.95 -19.32 -8.54
N GLY A 139 7.20 -18.11 -8.04
CA GLY A 139 6.63 -16.87 -8.57
C GLY A 139 5.22 -16.53 -8.07
N LEU A 140 4.64 -15.48 -8.65
CA LEU A 140 3.40 -14.86 -8.18
C LEU A 140 2.18 -15.80 -8.26
N ASN A 141 2.01 -16.51 -9.37
CA ASN A 141 0.86 -17.41 -9.55
C ASN A 141 0.79 -18.46 -8.44
N ALA A 142 1.89 -19.19 -8.22
CA ALA A 142 1.97 -20.21 -7.18
C ALA A 142 1.82 -19.62 -5.77
N GLY A 143 2.35 -18.41 -5.54
CA GLY A 143 2.16 -17.71 -4.28
C GLY A 143 0.69 -17.36 -4.00
N ILE A 144 -0.06 -16.93 -5.02
CA ILE A 144 -1.50 -16.62 -4.89
C ILE A 144 -2.32 -17.89 -4.67
N GLU A 145 -2.00 -18.98 -5.36
CA GLU A 145 -2.64 -20.29 -5.14
C GLU A 145 -2.46 -20.77 -3.69
N GLU A 146 -1.24 -20.67 -3.14
CA GLU A 146 -0.97 -21.01 -1.74
C GLU A 146 -1.74 -20.09 -0.78
N LEU A 147 -1.79 -18.78 -1.06
CA LEU A 147 -2.55 -17.83 -0.26
C LEU A 147 -4.05 -18.14 -0.26
N CYS A 148 -4.60 -18.54 -1.41
CA CYS A 148 -5.99 -18.97 -1.53
C CYS A 148 -6.25 -20.21 -0.67
N GLU A 149 -5.41 -21.24 -0.79
CA GLU A 149 -5.52 -22.49 -0.01
C GLU A 149 -5.43 -22.24 1.50
N GLU A 150 -4.54 -21.33 1.93
CA GLU A 150 -4.42 -20.94 3.35
C GLU A 150 -5.74 -20.36 3.87
N PHE A 151 -6.37 -19.45 3.12
CA PHE A 151 -7.63 -18.81 3.52
C PHE A 151 -8.81 -19.80 3.53
N GLU A 152 -8.86 -20.72 2.55
CA GLU A 152 -9.88 -21.77 2.53
C GLU A 152 -9.75 -22.71 3.73
N THR A 153 -8.53 -23.10 4.10
CA THR A 153 -8.27 -24.01 5.21
C THR A 153 -8.47 -23.36 6.57
N SER A 154 -8.09 -22.09 6.72
CA SER A 154 -8.03 -21.43 8.03
C SER A 154 -9.25 -20.59 8.39
N LYS A 155 -10.02 -20.09 7.41
CA LYS A 155 -11.05 -19.06 7.65
C LYS A 155 -12.42 -19.38 7.02
N SER A 156 -12.64 -20.59 6.50
CA SER A 156 -13.94 -21.05 5.96
C SER A 156 -14.53 -20.13 4.87
N VAL A 157 -13.67 -19.49 4.06
CA VAL A 157 -14.03 -18.72 2.88
C VAL A 157 -13.76 -19.57 1.64
N LYS A 158 -14.54 -19.43 0.59
CA LYS A 158 -14.27 -20.07 -0.70
C LYS A 158 -13.59 -19.07 -1.63
N THR A 159 -12.53 -19.49 -2.30
CA THR A 159 -11.78 -18.63 -3.21
C THR A 159 -11.92 -19.10 -4.65
N HIS A 160 -11.96 -18.13 -5.57
CA HIS A 160 -12.08 -18.35 -6.99
C HIS A 160 -10.94 -17.62 -7.69
N TYR A 161 -9.83 -18.32 -7.91
CA TYR A 161 -8.66 -17.76 -8.58
C TYR A 161 -8.65 -18.12 -10.07
N LYS A 162 -8.42 -17.11 -10.92
CA LYS A 162 -8.22 -17.30 -12.36
C LYS A 162 -7.10 -16.41 -12.88
N ASN A 163 -6.09 -17.03 -13.49
CA ASN A 163 -4.99 -16.30 -14.11
C ASN A 163 -5.01 -16.46 -15.64
N GLU A 164 -5.05 -15.34 -16.37
CA GLU A 164 -4.94 -15.30 -17.83
C GLU A 164 -3.65 -14.61 -18.30
N ILE A 165 -2.71 -14.32 -17.40
CA ILE A 165 -1.43 -13.68 -17.71
C ILE A 165 -0.26 -14.60 -17.38
N ASP A 166 0.78 -14.50 -18.20
CA ASP A 166 2.08 -15.10 -17.92
C ASP A 166 2.93 -14.07 -17.18
N PHE A 167 3.28 -14.37 -15.93
CA PHE A 167 4.05 -13.47 -15.08
C PHE A 167 5.53 -13.57 -15.43
N ASP A 168 6.22 -12.46 -15.71
CA ASP A 168 7.65 -12.48 -15.99
C ASP A 168 8.46 -12.72 -14.69
N ASP A 169 9.11 -13.88 -14.59
CA ASP A 169 9.95 -14.27 -13.46
C ASP A 169 11.05 -13.26 -13.09
N LYS A 170 11.38 -12.31 -13.97
CA LYS A 170 12.39 -11.27 -13.71
C LYS A 170 11.91 -10.13 -12.82
N ASP A 171 10.61 -9.99 -12.57
CA ASP A 171 10.04 -8.84 -11.86
C ASP A 171 9.51 -9.17 -10.45
N ILE A 172 10.35 -9.86 -9.67
CA ILE A 172 10.03 -10.37 -8.33
C ILE A 172 9.56 -9.26 -7.38
N ASP A 173 10.19 -8.08 -7.44
CA ASP A 173 9.85 -6.96 -6.55
C ASP A 173 8.44 -6.42 -6.83
N ARG A 174 8.06 -6.25 -8.10
CA ARG A 174 6.69 -5.85 -8.47
C ARG A 174 5.68 -6.92 -8.09
N HIS A 175 5.99 -8.17 -8.37
CA HIS A 175 5.15 -9.30 -8.01
C HIS A 175 4.89 -9.38 -6.49
N LEU A 176 5.91 -9.07 -5.67
CA LEU A 176 5.76 -9.04 -4.23
C LEU A 176 4.77 -7.96 -3.80
N HIS A 177 4.79 -6.79 -4.44
CA HIS A 177 3.81 -5.74 -4.16
C HIS A 177 2.39 -6.15 -4.52
N VAL A 178 2.18 -6.82 -5.66
CA VAL A 178 0.87 -7.37 -6.05
C VAL A 178 0.38 -8.41 -5.03
N PHE A 179 1.26 -9.34 -4.64
CA PHE A 179 0.96 -10.34 -3.61
C PHE A 179 0.54 -9.69 -2.28
N ARG A 180 1.27 -8.65 -1.84
CA ARG A 180 0.95 -7.93 -0.60
C ARG A 180 -0.37 -7.15 -0.68
N ILE A 181 -0.72 -6.61 -1.85
CA ILE A 181 -2.03 -5.98 -2.07
C ILE A 181 -3.14 -7.03 -1.89
N LEU A 182 -3.03 -8.18 -2.55
CA LEU A 182 -4.02 -9.25 -2.42
C LEU A 182 -4.15 -9.77 -0.98
N GLN A 183 -3.03 -9.95 -0.28
CA GLN A 183 -3.05 -10.39 1.11
C GLN A 183 -3.79 -9.40 2.03
N GLU A 184 -3.59 -8.09 1.84
CA GLU A 184 -4.31 -7.06 2.59
C GLU A 184 -5.80 -7.05 2.24
N LEU A 185 -6.15 -7.17 0.95
CA LEU A 185 -7.54 -7.25 0.49
C LEU A 185 -8.27 -8.46 1.08
N MET A 186 -7.69 -9.66 0.99
CA MET A 186 -8.26 -10.88 1.56
C MET A 186 -8.40 -10.77 3.09
N ASN A 187 -7.41 -10.22 3.78
CA ASN A 187 -7.51 -9.98 5.22
C ASN A 187 -8.65 -9.00 5.56
N ASN A 188 -8.84 -7.95 4.76
CA ASN A 188 -9.93 -7.01 4.94
C ASN A 188 -11.29 -7.67 4.71
N SER A 189 -11.44 -8.51 3.69
CA SER A 189 -12.67 -9.25 3.43
C SER A 189 -13.03 -10.20 4.57
N MET A 190 -12.05 -10.79 5.25
CA MET A 190 -12.30 -11.65 6.41
C MET A 190 -12.58 -10.86 7.69
N ARG A 191 -11.75 -9.86 8.00
CA ARG A 191 -11.80 -9.13 9.27
C ARG A 191 -12.95 -8.13 9.33
N HIS A 192 -13.19 -7.44 8.22
CA HIS A 192 -14.18 -6.37 8.12
C HIS A 192 -15.39 -6.79 7.30
N GLY A 193 -15.17 -7.46 6.17
CA GLY A 193 -16.21 -7.89 5.25
C GLY A 193 -17.05 -9.07 5.76
N LYS A 194 -16.47 -9.98 6.56
CA LYS A 194 -17.07 -11.29 6.87
C LYS A 194 -17.52 -12.04 5.60
N ALA A 195 -16.73 -11.91 4.53
CA ALA A 195 -17.01 -12.54 3.25
C ALA A 195 -16.99 -14.07 3.37
N THR A 196 -17.84 -14.74 2.58
CA THR A 196 -17.85 -16.20 2.44
C THR A 196 -17.30 -16.65 1.09
N GLU A 197 -17.25 -15.75 0.10
CA GLU A 197 -16.68 -15.99 -1.22
C GLU A 197 -15.82 -14.80 -1.68
N ILE A 198 -14.69 -15.11 -2.31
CA ILE A 198 -13.75 -14.16 -2.88
C ILE A 198 -13.41 -14.59 -4.32
N TRP A 199 -13.40 -13.65 -5.25
CA TRP A 199 -12.98 -13.85 -6.63
C TRP A 199 -11.74 -13.01 -6.93
N ILE A 200 -10.76 -13.63 -7.57
CA ILE A 200 -9.51 -13.01 -7.96
C ILE A 200 -9.25 -13.40 -9.41
N SER A 201 -9.15 -12.41 -10.29
CA SER A 201 -8.78 -12.66 -11.68
C SER A 201 -7.70 -11.72 -12.20
N PHE A 202 -6.81 -12.27 -13.02
CA PHE A 202 -5.77 -11.53 -13.69
C PHE A 202 -5.96 -11.60 -15.20
N ILE A 203 -5.92 -10.43 -15.85
CA ILE A 203 -6.05 -10.30 -17.30
C ILE A 203 -5.02 -9.30 -17.82
N ASN A 204 -4.60 -9.46 -19.07
CA ASN A 204 -3.84 -8.45 -19.79
C ASN A 204 -4.76 -7.77 -20.81
N ARG A 205 -4.84 -6.44 -20.79
CA ARG A 205 -5.52 -5.66 -21.82
C ARG A 205 -4.58 -4.60 -22.36
N ASP A 206 -4.36 -4.62 -23.67
CA ASP A 206 -3.53 -3.65 -24.38
C ASP A 206 -2.13 -3.47 -23.79
N GLY A 207 -1.53 -4.55 -23.26
CA GLY A 207 -0.20 -4.53 -22.65
C GLY A 207 -0.16 -4.09 -21.19
N ILE A 208 -1.32 -3.86 -20.56
CA ILE A 208 -1.44 -3.51 -19.14
C ILE A 208 -1.98 -4.72 -18.38
N ASN A 209 -1.29 -5.12 -17.30
CA ASN A 209 -1.78 -6.16 -16.41
C ASN A 209 -2.80 -5.59 -15.46
N ILE A 210 -3.91 -6.31 -15.29
CA ILE A 210 -5.05 -5.89 -14.49
C ILE A 210 -5.39 -7.03 -13.53
N CYS A 211 -5.58 -6.68 -12.26
CA CYS A 211 -6.15 -7.56 -11.25
C CYS A 211 -7.55 -7.08 -10.89
N ASP A 212 -8.51 -7.98 -10.98
CA ASP A 212 -9.87 -7.83 -10.49
C ASP A 212 -10.03 -8.67 -9.21
N TYR A 213 -10.38 -8.01 -8.11
CA TYR A 213 -10.66 -8.61 -6.81
C TYR A 213 -12.09 -8.30 -6.41
N GLU A 214 -12.88 -9.30 -6.05
CA GLU A 214 -14.25 -9.12 -5.57
C GLU A 214 -14.50 -9.99 -4.33
N ASP A 215 -15.26 -9.47 -3.36
CA ASP A 215 -15.78 -10.24 -2.24
C ASP A 215 -17.29 -10.03 -2.07
N ASN A 216 -17.95 -10.98 -1.40
CA ASN A 216 -19.37 -10.90 -1.07
C ASN A 216 -19.65 -10.43 0.37
N GLY A 217 -18.73 -9.68 0.97
CA GLY A 217 -18.84 -9.23 2.36
C GLY A 217 -19.92 -8.18 2.60
N VAL A 218 -19.94 -7.63 3.82
CA VAL A 218 -20.88 -6.58 4.22
C VAL A 218 -20.65 -5.23 3.51
N GLY A 219 -19.53 -5.07 2.81
CA GLY A 219 -19.17 -3.82 2.13
C GLY A 219 -19.11 -2.59 3.06
N PHE A 220 -18.94 -1.41 2.47
CA PHE A 220 -19.00 -0.14 3.17
C PHE A 220 -19.46 0.99 2.24
N ASP A 221 -19.91 2.10 2.83
CA ASP A 221 -20.24 3.29 2.05
C ASP A 221 -18.96 3.94 1.49
N SER A 222 -18.77 3.79 0.18
CA SER A 222 -17.65 4.35 -0.57
C SER A 222 -17.70 5.88 -0.70
N ALA A 223 -18.86 6.52 -0.45
CA ALA A 223 -18.97 7.98 -0.42
C ALA A 223 -18.41 8.59 0.88
N ASN A 224 -18.20 7.77 1.92
CA ASN A 224 -17.61 8.23 3.16
C ASN A 224 -16.07 8.17 3.11
N ALA A 225 -15.45 9.35 3.02
CA ALA A 225 -14.01 9.51 2.94
C ALA A 225 -13.23 9.00 4.17
N GLU A 226 -13.87 8.78 5.32
CA GLU A 226 -13.18 8.18 6.49
C GLU A 226 -12.91 6.68 6.30
N ASN A 227 -13.78 5.97 5.57
CA ASN A 227 -13.63 4.54 5.30
C ASN A 227 -12.42 4.24 4.38
N GLN A 228 -11.93 5.24 3.65
CA GLN A 228 -10.76 5.13 2.77
C GLN A 228 -9.43 5.57 3.41
N LYS A 229 -9.43 6.01 4.67
CA LYS A 229 -8.23 6.59 5.33
C LYS A 229 -7.46 5.63 6.24
N GLY A 230 -7.89 4.37 6.33
CA GLY A 230 -7.22 3.36 7.14
C GLY A 230 -5.77 3.11 6.72
N LEU A 231 -4.93 2.66 7.66
CA LEU A 231 -3.52 2.36 7.40
C LEU A 231 -3.35 1.31 6.28
N GLY A 232 -4.22 0.29 6.25
CA GLY A 232 -4.26 -0.72 5.18
C GLY A 232 -4.48 -0.12 3.80
N MET A 233 -5.41 0.82 3.67
CA MET A 233 -5.67 1.49 2.39
C MET A 233 -4.48 2.35 1.94
N LYS A 234 -3.85 3.09 2.87
CA LYS A 234 -2.63 3.86 2.57
C LYS A 234 -1.48 2.98 2.11
N ASN A 235 -1.37 1.76 2.64
CA ASN A 235 -0.36 0.80 2.21
C ASN A 235 -0.66 0.26 0.81
N ILE A 236 -1.92 -0.06 0.49
CA ILE A 236 -2.34 -0.42 -0.86
C ILE A 236 -2.02 0.72 -1.84
N ASP A 237 -2.40 1.96 -1.53
CA ASP A 237 -2.12 3.13 -2.37
C ASP A 237 -0.62 3.33 -2.63
N SER A 238 0.20 3.16 -1.59
CA SER A 238 1.66 3.29 -1.70
C SER A 238 2.26 2.21 -2.60
N ARG A 239 1.71 0.97 -2.56
CA ARG A 239 2.13 -0.14 -3.42
C ARG A 239 1.70 0.04 -4.87
N ILE A 240 0.46 0.48 -5.09
CA ILE A 240 -0.02 0.84 -6.43
C ILE A 240 0.83 1.97 -7.03
N SER A 241 1.20 2.96 -6.23
CA SER A 241 2.09 4.04 -6.65
C SER A 241 3.49 3.52 -7.04
N PHE A 242 4.04 2.55 -6.29
CA PHE A 242 5.30 1.89 -6.64
C PHE A 242 5.21 1.09 -7.95
N LEU A 243 4.06 0.43 -8.17
CA LEU A 243 3.78 -0.30 -9.40
C LEU A 243 3.51 0.63 -10.60
N GLU A 244 3.51 1.95 -10.41
CA GLU A 244 3.07 2.93 -11.43
C GLU A 244 1.65 2.60 -11.95
N GLY A 245 0.84 2.02 -11.08
CA GLY A 245 -0.48 1.51 -11.37
C GLY A 245 -1.60 2.48 -11.04
N THR A 246 -2.83 2.03 -11.28
CA THR A 246 -4.05 2.72 -10.88
C THR A 246 -4.92 1.75 -10.09
N ILE A 247 -5.75 2.29 -9.19
CA ILE A 247 -6.68 1.50 -8.40
C ILE A 247 -8.05 2.16 -8.40
N LYS A 248 -9.08 1.34 -8.51
CA LYS A 248 -10.48 1.73 -8.39
C LYS A 248 -11.16 0.78 -7.41
N ILE A 249 -11.77 1.36 -6.38
CA ILE A 249 -12.51 0.62 -5.35
C ILE A 249 -13.97 1.01 -5.45
N THR A 250 -14.83 0.01 -5.53
CA THR A 250 -16.28 0.15 -5.49
C THR A 250 -16.83 -0.74 -4.39
N SER A 251 -17.62 -0.16 -3.49
CA SER A 251 -18.27 -0.90 -2.42
C SER A 251 -19.60 -0.24 -2.09
N GLU A 252 -20.57 -1.09 -1.72
CA GLU A 252 -21.88 -0.70 -1.23
C GLU A 252 -22.24 -1.60 -0.05
N ILE A 253 -22.99 -1.04 0.91
CA ILE A 253 -23.42 -1.76 2.11
C ILE A 253 -24.25 -3.00 1.70
N ASN A 254 -23.85 -4.16 2.23
CA ASN A 254 -24.35 -5.50 1.95
C ASN A 254 -24.11 -6.06 0.53
N ASN A 255 -23.31 -5.38 -0.29
CA ASN A 255 -22.97 -5.80 -1.65
C ASN A 255 -21.46 -6.04 -1.84
N GLY A 256 -20.73 -6.25 -0.74
CA GLY A 256 -19.30 -6.56 -0.80
C GLY A 256 -18.42 -5.43 -1.29
N ILE A 257 -17.24 -5.81 -1.78
CA ILE A 257 -16.22 -4.90 -2.29
C ILE A 257 -15.72 -5.45 -3.63
N ALA A 258 -15.58 -4.57 -4.61
CA ALA A 258 -14.87 -4.82 -5.86
C ALA A 258 -13.70 -3.84 -5.98
N VAL A 259 -12.51 -4.37 -6.21
CA VAL A 259 -11.26 -3.65 -6.39
C VAL A 259 -10.66 -4.03 -7.74
N ASN A 260 -10.45 -3.05 -8.59
CA ASN A 260 -9.75 -3.20 -9.86
C ASN A 260 -8.46 -2.39 -9.80
N PHE A 261 -7.32 -3.03 -10.07
CA PHE A 261 -6.06 -2.31 -10.12
C PHE A 261 -5.14 -2.77 -11.26
N THR A 262 -4.34 -1.84 -11.75
CA THR A 262 -3.34 -2.09 -12.81
C THR A 262 -1.94 -2.15 -12.22
N PHE A 263 -1.06 -2.92 -12.83
CA PHE A 263 0.35 -3.08 -12.43
C PHE A 263 1.21 -3.56 -13.61
#